data_AF-A0A9P7CJY9-F1
#
_entry.id   AF-A0A9P7CJY9-F1
#
_cell.length_a   1.000
_cell.length_b   1.000
_cell.length_c   1.000
_cell.angle_alpha   90.00
_cell.angle_beta   90.00
_cell.angle_gamma   90.00
#
_symmetry.space_group_name_H-M   'P 1'
#
loop_
_entity.id
_entity.type
_entity.pdbx_description
1 polymer ?
#
loop_
_entity_poly.entity_id
_entity_poly.type
_entity_poly.pdbx_seq_one_letter_code
_entity_poly.pdbx_strand_id
1 'polypeptide(L)'
;MANNYSAQTSLPEESFDQHHSLVPANRLQPPTKENTEERLSQIDELKYFLGTATNDWDSHCKVRAFPLPTGESISCVFWNDLFHVTGTDIVRTLLYRFHLFGRPVTNLKKFEEGIFSDLRNLKPGMDASLEEPKSEFLEMLYKNNCIRTQKKQKVFYWFSVPHDRLFLDALERDLKREKIGLETTSVAVAEPATSLTLDTAQEMFDQLRKSMSLSAVAAAQVLDESVIASTNTSPQIHHTLLNTSTGN
;
A
#
# COMPACT_ATOMS: atom_id res chain seq x y z
N MET A 1 48.97 -40.16 -37.26
CA MET A 1 47.95 -40.80 -36.42
C MET A 1 47.61 -39.81 -35.32
N ALA A 2 46.70 -38.88 -35.62
CA ALA A 2 45.28 -38.91 -35.23
C ALA A 2 45.07 -38.03 -34.00
N ASN A 3 44.83 -36.74 -34.28
CA ASN A 3 44.24 -35.77 -33.36
C ASN A 3 42.88 -36.29 -32.90
N ASN A 4 42.53 -36.08 -31.63
CA ASN A 4 41.14 -35.85 -31.27
C ASN A 4 41.02 -34.87 -30.10
N TYR A 5 40.10 -33.95 -30.32
CA TYR A 5 39.72 -32.81 -29.52
C TYR A 5 39.08 -33.21 -28.20
N SER A 6 39.33 -32.43 -27.15
CA SER A 6 38.39 -32.24 -26.05
C SER A 6 38.48 -30.78 -25.63
N ALA A 7 37.59 -29.98 -26.22
CA ALA A 7 37.41 -28.58 -25.87
C ALA A 7 36.79 -28.48 -24.48
N GLN A 8 37.54 -27.97 -23.51
CA GLN A 8 36.99 -27.43 -22.28
C GLN A 8 36.42 -26.05 -22.59
N THR A 9 35.11 -25.99 -22.83
CA THR A 9 34.37 -24.73 -22.88
C THR A 9 34.09 -24.31 -21.44
N SER A 10 34.96 -23.45 -20.89
CA SER A 10 34.69 -22.68 -19.69
C SER A 10 33.50 -21.76 -19.95
N LEU A 11 32.36 -22.05 -19.33
CA LEU A 11 31.24 -21.13 -19.23
C LEU A 11 31.72 -19.90 -18.44
N PRO A 12 31.55 -18.67 -18.95
CA PRO A 12 31.80 -17.49 -18.13
C PRO A 12 30.73 -17.43 -17.03
N GLU A 13 31.16 -17.35 -15.78
CA GLU A 13 30.32 -16.89 -14.67
C GLU A 13 29.78 -15.52 -15.06
N GLU A 14 28.50 -15.43 -15.39
CA GLU A 14 27.82 -14.15 -15.57
C GLU A 14 27.82 -13.43 -14.21
N SER A 15 28.74 -12.47 -14.11
CA SER A 15 28.69 -11.36 -13.15
C SER A 15 27.26 -10.81 -13.17
N PHE A 16 26.53 -11.05 -12.08
CA PHE A 16 25.18 -10.56 -11.89
C PHE A 16 25.24 -9.07 -11.54
N ASP A 17 25.57 -8.24 -12.53
CA ASP A 17 25.51 -6.79 -12.42
C ASP A 17 24.03 -6.36 -12.40
N GLN A 18 23.46 -6.34 -11.19
CA GLN A 18 22.19 -5.71 -10.84
C GLN A 18 22.29 -4.18 -10.96
N HIS A 19 22.43 -3.69 -12.18
CA HIS A 19 22.22 -2.29 -12.50
C HIS A 19 21.42 -2.19 -13.80
N HIS A 20 20.12 -2.50 -13.72
CA HIS A 20 19.18 -1.96 -14.69
C HIS A 20 18.30 -0.89 -14.06
N SER A 21 18.68 0.33 -14.45
CA SER A 21 18.12 1.61 -14.07
C SER A 21 16.64 1.68 -14.43
N LEU A 22 15.84 2.07 -13.43
CA LEU A 22 14.83 3.11 -13.46
C LEU A 22 13.92 3.16 -14.70
N VAL A 23 12.66 2.80 -14.46
CA VAL A 23 11.43 3.26 -15.13
C VAL A 23 11.68 4.41 -16.13
N PRO A 24 11.33 4.26 -17.42
CA PRO A 24 11.27 5.41 -18.29
C PRO A 24 10.17 6.32 -17.76
N ALA A 25 10.53 7.50 -17.24
CA ALA A 25 9.61 8.59 -16.88
C ALA A 25 8.78 9.13 -18.07
N ASN A 26 8.78 8.42 -19.20
CA ASN A 26 8.33 8.86 -20.51
C ASN A 26 6.84 8.57 -20.79
N ARG A 27 6.05 8.17 -19.77
CA ARG A 27 4.59 7.92 -19.92
C ARG A 27 3.69 8.77 -19.04
N LEU A 28 4.21 9.38 -17.98
CA LEU A 28 3.44 10.32 -17.19
C LEU A 28 3.67 11.72 -17.74
N GLN A 29 2.60 12.42 -18.08
CA GLN A 29 2.71 13.82 -18.47
C GLN A 29 3.34 14.62 -17.31
N PRO A 30 4.33 15.49 -17.58
CA PRO A 30 4.94 16.32 -16.54
C PRO A 30 3.88 17.15 -15.81
N PRO A 31 4.00 17.36 -14.49
CA PRO A 31 3.08 18.22 -13.77
C PRO A 31 3.26 19.66 -14.24
N THR A 32 2.18 20.30 -14.68
CA THR A 32 2.15 21.72 -15.09
C THR A 32 0.99 22.43 -14.43
N LYS A 33 0.88 23.74 -14.67
CA LYS A 33 -0.26 24.53 -14.19
C LYS A 33 -1.55 24.13 -14.89
N GLU A 34 -1.48 23.82 -16.18
CA GLU A 34 -2.63 23.50 -17.04
C GLU A 34 -3.30 22.17 -16.67
N ASN A 35 -2.52 21.16 -16.26
CA ASN A 35 -3.06 19.84 -15.89
C ASN A 35 -3.35 19.69 -14.39
N THR A 36 -3.40 20.79 -13.63
CA THR A 36 -3.61 20.74 -12.17
C THR A 36 -4.94 20.08 -11.80
N GLU A 37 -6.03 20.47 -12.46
CA GLU A 37 -7.37 19.94 -12.15
C GLU A 37 -7.46 18.43 -12.43
N GLU A 38 -6.95 17.98 -13.58
CA GLU A 38 -6.87 16.56 -13.92
C GLU A 38 -6.04 15.77 -12.89
N ARG A 39 -4.87 16.30 -12.51
CA ARG A 39 -4.02 15.65 -11.51
C ARG A 39 -4.72 15.53 -10.16
N LEU A 40 -5.46 16.55 -9.72
CA LEU A 40 -6.23 16.50 -8.48
C LEU A 40 -7.37 15.49 -8.56
N SER A 41 -8.09 15.41 -9.69
CA SER A 41 -9.10 14.37 -9.91
C SER A 41 -8.50 12.96 -9.81
N GLN A 42 -7.32 12.74 -10.40
CA GLN A 42 -6.62 11.45 -10.31
C GLN A 42 -6.18 11.10 -8.88
N ILE A 43 -5.85 12.10 -8.04
CA ILE A 43 -5.61 11.88 -6.61
C ILE A 43 -6.89 11.40 -5.92
N ASP A 44 -8.03 12.00 -6.23
CA ASP A 44 -9.31 11.64 -5.63
C ASP A 44 -9.78 10.25 -6.09
N GLU A 45 -9.60 9.89 -7.35
CA GLU A 45 -9.83 8.54 -7.88
C GLU A 45 -8.97 7.49 -7.16
N LEU A 46 -7.67 7.78 -6.98
CA LEU A 46 -6.78 6.89 -6.25
C LEU A 46 -7.22 6.73 -4.78
N LYS A 47 -7.58 7.83 -4.10
CA LYS A 47 -8.09 7.77 -2.73
C LYS A 47 -9.39 6.98 -2.65
N TYR A 48 -10.30 7.18 -3.59
CA TYR A 48 -11.55 6.43 -3.69
C TYR A 48 -11.27 4.94 -3.82
N PHE A 49 -10.36 4.55 -4.71
CA PHE A 49 -9.92 3.16 -4.84
C PHE A 49 -9.34 2.64 -3.53
N LEU A 50 -8.41 3.35 -2.88
CA LEU A 50 -7.81 2.91 -1.62
C LEU A 50 -8.86 2.69 -0.51
N GLY A 51 -9.90 3.53 -0.47
CA GLY A 51 -10.98 3.44 0.50
C GLY A 51 -12.07 2.40 0.19
N THR A 52 -12.23 2.00 -1.07
CA THR A 52 -13.36 1.14 -1.51
C THR A 52 -12.93 -0.15 -2.22
N ALA A 53 -11.63 -0.39 -2.40
CA ALA A 53 -11.12 -1.57 -3.12
C ALA A 53 -11.60 -2.90 -2.53
N THR A 54 -11.88 -2.96 -1.23
CA THR A 54 -12.32 -4.17 -0.53
C THR A 54 -13.84 -4.37 -0.56
N ASN A 55 -14.60 -3.38 -1.03
CA ASN A 55 -16.06 -3.42 -1.08
C ASN A 55 -16.54 -4.28 -2.26
N ASP A 56 -17.68 -4.96 -2.07
CA ASP A 56 -18.35 -5.77 -3.10
C ASP A 56 -17.38 -6.74 -3.78
N TRP A 57 -16.61 -7.47 -2.98
CA TRP A 57 -15.55 -8.35 -3.48
C TRP A 57 -16.12 -9.63 -4.11
N ASP A 58 -15.70 -9.91 -5.36
CA ASP A 58 -16.02 -11.17 -6.03
C ASP A 58 -15.10 -12.28 -5.50
N SER A 59 -15.71 -13.34 -4.95
CA SER A 59 -15.00 -14.54 -4.46
C SER A 59 -14.09 -15.22 -5.50
N HIS A 60 -14.35 -15.02 -6.80
CA HIS A 60 -13.53 -15.55 -7.89
C HIS A 60 -12.31 -14.67 -8.21
N CYS A 61 -12.31 -13.39 -7.79
CA CYS A 61 -11.20 -12.47 -7.99
C CYS A 61 -10.22 -12.52 -6.82
N LYS A 62 -8.94 -12.81 -7.11
CA LYS A 62 -7.86 -12.72 -6.11
C LYS A 62 -7.22 -11.34 -6.03
N VAL A 63 -7.32 -10.56 -7.10
CA VAL A 63 -6.66 -9.25 -7.22
C VAL A 63 -7.63 -8.26 -7.84
N ARG A 64 -7.73 -7.07 -7.23
CA ARG A 64 -8.36 -5.88 -7.80
C ARG A 64 -7.28 -4.83 -7.99
N ALA A 65 -7.11 -4.36 -9.23
CA ALA A 65 -6.00 -3.51 -9.59
C ALA A 65 -6.48 -2.12 -10.03
N PHE A 66 -5.80 -1.07 -9.56
CA PHE A 66 -5.91 0.29 -10.07
C PHE A 66 -4.80 0.50 -11.11
N PRO A 67 -5.11 0.71 -12.40
CA PRO A 67 -4.11 0.86 -13.45
C PRO A 67 -3.38 2.21 -13.32
N LEU A 68 -2.07 2.20 -13.50
CA LEU A 68 -1.25 3.40 -13.59
C LEU A 68 -0.90 3.71 -15.05
N PRO A 69 -0.78 4.99 -15.45
CA PRO A 69 -0.37 5.36 -16.81
C PRO A 69 1.02 4.83 -17.23
N THR A 70 1.85 4.44 -16.26
CA THR A 70 3.15 3.80 -16.46
C THR A 70 3.05 2.38 -17.02
N GLY A 71 1.86 1.77 -16.99
CA GLY A 71 1.63 0.36 -17.32
C GLY A 71 1.76 -0.59 -16.12
N GLU A 72 2.12 -0.08 -14.94
CA GLU A 72 2.01 -0.81 -13.68
C GLU A 72 0.60 -0.66 -13.09
N SER A 73 0.35 -1.29 -11.94
CA SER A 73 -0.90 -1.13 -11.20
C SER A 73 -0.65 -1.15 -9.70
N ILE A 74 -1.61 -0.62 -8.94
CA ILE A 74 -1.69 -0.75 -7.48
C ILE A 74 -2.72 -1.83 -7.18
N SER A 75 -2.32 -2.90 -6.49
CA SER A 75 -3.17 -4.08 -6.30
C SER A 75 -3.67 -4.21 -4.87
N CYS A 76 -4.99 -4.35 -4.73
CA CYS A 76 -5.62 -4.94 -3.55
C CYS A 76 -5.71 -6.45 -3.76
N VAL A 77 -5.21 -7.22 -2.80
CA VAL A 77 -5.09 -8.67 -2.94
C VAL A 77 -5.86 -9.38 -1.84
N PHE A 78 -6.77 -10.28 -2.22
CA PHE A 78 -7.53 -11.10 -1.28
C PHE A 78 -6.88 -12.48 -1.13
N TRP A 79 -6.43 -12.78 0.08
CA TRP A 79 -5.71 -14.01 0.41
C TRP A 79 -5.97 -14.42 1.86
N ASN A 80 -6.24 -15.69 2.13
CA ASN A 80 -6.53 -16.21 3.48
C ASN A 80 -7.55 -15.34 4.26
N ASP A 81 -8.67 -15.01 3.61
CA ASP A 81 -9.77 -14.20 4.16
C ASP A 81 -9.38 -12.78 4.61
N LEU A 82 -8.21 -12.30 4.18
CA LEU A 82 -7.70 -10.97 4.48
C LEU A 82 -7.31 -10.21 3.20
N PHE A 83 -7.45 -8.89 3.25
CA PHE A 83 -7.01 -7.99 2.20
C PHE A 83 -5.59 -7.52 2.45
N HIS A 84 -4.80 -7.49 1.38
CA HIS A 84 -3.37 -7.23 1.43
C HIS A 84 -2.94 -6.18 0.40
N VAL A 85 -1.84 -5.50 0.72
CA VAL A 85 -1.10 -4.62 -0.19
C VAL A 85 0.40 -4.87 -0.02
N THR A 86 1.14 -4.87 -1.13
CA THR A 86 2.59 -5.13 -1.10
C THR A 86 3.36 -3.85 -0.81
N GLY A 87 4.57 -3.97 -0.26
CA GLY A 87 5.46 -2.80 -0.12
C GLY A 87 5.73 -2.10 -1.46
N THR A 88 5.79 -2.85 -2.56
CA THR A 88 5.93 -2.31 -3.91
C THR A 88 4.74 -1.43 -4.29
N ASP A 89 3.51 -1.89 -4.03
CA ASP A 89 2.30 -1.13 -4.37
C ASP A 89 2.10 0.10 -3.47
N ILE A 90 2.55 0.04 -2.21
CA ILE A 90 2.60 1.23 -1.32
C ILE A 90 3.55 2.28 -1.91
N VAL A 91 4.75 1.87 -2.34
CA VAL A 91 5.70 2.79 -2.99
C VAL A 91 5.11 3.38 -4.28
N ARG A 92 4.52 2.55 -5.15
CA ARG A 92 3.84 3.01 -6.39
C ARG A 92 2.75 4.04 -6.09
N THR A 93 1.93 3.78 -5.08
CA THR A 93 0.89 4.69 -4.61
C THR A 93 1.47 6.06 -4.26
N LEU A 94 2.55 6.08 -3.45
CA LEU A 94 3.15 7.33 -3.01
C LEU A 94 3.89 8.05 -4.14
N LEU A 95 4.62 7.34 -4.99
CA LEU A 95 5.26 7.92 -6.18
C LEU A 95 4.25 8.61 -7.08
N TYR A 96 3.13 7.93 -7.37
CA TYR A 96 2.08 8.47 -8.21
C TYR A 96 1.44 9.70 -7.55
N ARG A 97 1.13 9.64 -6.25
CA ARG A 97 0.62 10.81 -5.51
C ARG A 97 1.58 12.00 -5.52
N PHE A 98 2.88 11.78 -5.32
CA PHE A 98 3.88 12.85 -5.38
C PHE A 98 3.94 13.50 -6.77
N HIS A 99 3.90 12.69 -7.83
CA HIS A 99 3.81 13.19 -9.20
C HIS A 99 2.57 14.05 -9.42
N LEU A 100 1.38 13.51 -9.07
CA LEU A 100 0.12 14.22 -9.21
C LEU A 100 0.03 15.46 -8.33
N PHE A 101 0.66 15.46 -7.16
CA PHE A 101 0.72 16.61 -6.27
C PHE A 101 1.60 17.74 -6.81
N GLY A 102 2.34 17.50 -7.90
CA GLY A 102 3.24 18.50 -8.50
C GLY A 102 4.64 18.47 -7.91
N ARG A 103 5.00 17.38 -7.22
CA ARG A 103 6.29 17.18 -6.58
C ARG A 103 6.96 15.87 -7.01
N PRO A 104 7.36 15.71 -8.29
CA PRO A 104 7.95 14.46 -8.78
C PRO A 104 9.19 14.05 -7.97
N VAL A 105 9.31 12.74 -7.73
CA VAL A 105 10.45 12.13 -7.03
C VAL A 105 11.63 12.02 -7.99
N THR A 106 12.76 12.63 -7.61
CA THR A 106 14.00 12.64 -8.40
C THR A 106 15.05 11.66 -7.86
N ASN A 107 15.01 11.34 -6.56
CA ASN A 107 15.88 10.36 -5.92
C ASN A 107 15.08 9.15 -5.43
N LEU A 108 14.76 8.25 -6.37
CA LEU A 108 13.89 7.09 -6.12
C LEU A 108 14.42 6.20 -4.98
N LYS A 109 15.72 5.91 -4.95
CA LYS A 109 16.32 5.03 -3.94
C LYS A 109 16.13 5.57 -2.52
N LYS A 110 16.47 6.84 -2.29
CA LYS A 110 16.28 7.47 -0.97
C LYS A 110 14.80 7.59 -0.60
N PHE A 111 13.93 7.82 -1.58
CA PHE A 111 12.49 7.85 -1.36
C PHE A 111 11.98 6.49 -0.87
N GLU A 112 12.30 5.41 -1.57
CA GLU A 112 11.94 4.03 -1.20
C GLU A 112 12.47 3.67 0.20
N GLU A 113 13.74 3.96 0.49
CA GLU A 113 14.33 3.74 1.82
C GLU A 113 13.55 4.48 2.93
N GLY A 114 13.11 5.71 2.66
CA GLY A 114 12.27 6.49 3.56
C GLY A 114 10.90 5.86 3.80
N ILE A 115 10.22 5.39 2.76
CA ILE A 115 8.93 4.72 2.89
C ILE A 115 9.07 3.40 3.65
N PHE A 116 10.06 2.58 3.32
CA PHE A 116 10.31 1.34 4.05
C PHE A 116 10.70 1.58 5.51
N SER A 117 11.36 2.72 5.79
CA SER A 117 11.65 3.16 7.15
C SER A 117 10.38 3.42 7.96
N ASP A 118 9.39 4.09 7.37
CA ASP A 118 8.10 4.37 8.02
C ASP A 118 7.28 3.09 8.24
N LEU A 119 7.31 2.18 7.24
CA LEU A 119 6.60 0.89 7.28
C LEU A 119 7.17 -0.11 8.32
N ARG A 120 8.30 0.18 8.95
CA ARG A 120 8.84 -0.66 10.05
C ARG A 120 7.91 -0.70 11.26
N ASN A 121 7.11 0.34 11.48
CA ASN A 121 6.21 0.44 12.62
C ASN A 121 5.04 -0.55 12.57
N LEU A 122 4.66 -1.00 11.37
CA LEU A 122 3.60 -1.99 11.15
C LEU A 122 4.15 -3.39 11.48
N LYS A 123 3.63 -4.10 12.46
CA LYS A 123 4.25 -5.34 12.98
C LYS A 123 3.75 -6.59 12.24
N PRO A 124 4.64 -7.55 11.89
CA PRO A 124 4.21 -8.87 11.46
C PRO A 124 3.28 -9.53 12.47
N GLY A 125 2.22 -10.19 11.99
CA GLY A 125 1.18 -10.82 12.80
C GLY A 125 0.04 -9.86 13.23
N MET A 126 0.27 -8.55 13.20
CA MET A 126 -0.73 -7.53 13.58
C MET A 126 -1.16 -6.69 12.39
N ASP A 127 -0.20 -6.19 11.62
CA ASP A 127 -0.41 -5.25 10.50
C ASP A 127 0.04 -5.82 9.15
N ALA A 128 0.71 -6.97 9.18
CA ALA A 128 1.34 -7.59 8.02
C ALA A 128 1.53 -9.09 8.23
N SER A 129 1.57 -9.84 7.13
CA SER A 129 2.13 -11.18 7.10
C SER A 129 3.61 -11.14 6.70
N LEU A 130 4.39 -12.10 7.22
CA LEU A 130 5.78 -12.29 6.84
C LEU A 130 5.89 -13.60 6.06
N GLU A 131 5.99 -13.48 4.75
CA GLU A 131 5.96 -14.60 3.82
C GLU A 131 7.37 -15.10 3.52
N GLU A 132 7.57 -16.41 3.67
CA GLU A 132 8.82 -17.07 3.33
C GLU A 132 8.99 -17.21 1.80
N PRO A 133 10.23 -17.29 1.30
CA PRO A 133 10.48 -17.49 -0.12
C PRO A 133 9.71 -18.69 -0.69
N LYS A 134 9.18 -18.53 -1.91
CA LYS A 134 8.41 -19.57 -2.63
C LYS A 134 7.11 -20.00 -1.93
N SER A 135 6.55 -19.20 -1.01
CA SER A 135 5.18 -19.47 -0.54
C SER A 135 4.18 -19.32 -1.69
N GLU A 136 3.06 -20.06 -1.62
CA GLU A 136 2.00 -19.98 -2.63
C GLU A 136 1.48 -18.54 -2.80
N PHE A 137 1.44 -17.79 -1.69
CA PHE A 137 1.06 -16.39 -1.71
C PHE A 137 2.06 -15.54 -2.51
N LEU A 138 3.37 -15.70 -2.28
CA LEU A 138 4.39 -14.98 -3.06
C LEU A 138 4.39 -15.37 -4.54
N GLU A 139 4.13 -16.63 -4.86
CA GLU A 139 3.97 -17.06 -6.25
C GLU A 139 2.79 -16.35 -6.92
N MET A 140 1.65 -16.27 -6.23
CA MET A 140 0.45 -15.57 -6.73
C MET A 140 0.73 -14.07 -6.91
N LEU A 141 1.36 -13.41 -5.92
CA LEU A 141 1.73 -12.00 -6.01
C LEU A 141 2.71 -11.73 -7.16
N TYR A 142 3.68 -12.62 -7.38
CA TYR A 142 4.66 -12.49 -8.45
C TYR A 142 4.01 -12.66 -9.83
N LYS A 143 3.14 -13.66 -10.02
CA LYS A 143 2.38 -13.88 -11.26
C LYS A 143 1.49 -12.70 -11.63
N ASN A 144 1.00 -11.95 -10.63
CA ASN A 144 0.17 -10.76 -10.81
C ASN A 144 0.95 -9.43 -10.80
N ASN A 145 2.29 -9.44 -10.86
CA ASN A 145 3.15 -8.25 -10.86
C ASN A 145 3.02 -7.34 -9.62
N CYS A 146 2.48 -7.87 -8.51
CA CYS A 146 2.36 -7.16 -7.24
C CYS A 146 3.72 -7.05 -6.52
N ILE A 147 4.66 -7.96 -6.82
CA ILE A 147 6.04 -7.97 -6.29
C ILE A 147 7.05 -8.28 -7.41
N ARG A 148 8.30 -7.85 -7.21
CA ARG A 148 9.39 -8.04 -8.19
C ARG A 148 10.27 -9.25 -7.92
N THR A 149 10.22 -9.81 -6.71
CA THR A 149 11.02 -10.98 -6.32
C THR A 149 10.21 -11.88 -5.40
N GLN A 150 10.54 -13.17 -5.38
CA GLN A 150 9.97 -14.15 -4.45
C GLN A 150 10.91 -14.42 -3.26
N LYS A 151 11.74 -13.43 -2.88
CA LYS A 151 12.47 -13.45 -1.61
C LYS A 151 11.49 -13.23 -0.46
N LYS A 152 11.92 -13.47 0.78
CA LYS A 152 11.12 -13.18 1.98
C LYS A 152 10.51 -11.78 1.90
N GLN A 153 9.19 -11.69 1.94
CA GLN A 153 8.46 -10.42 1.84
C GLN A 153 7.67 -10.16 3.11
N LYS A 154 7.56 -8.88 3.47
CA LYS A 154 6.54 -8.42 4.40
C LYS A 154 5.39 -7.87 3.57
N VAL A 155 4.22 -8.49 3.67
CA VAL A 155 3.01 -8.11 2.94
C VAL A 155 2.03 -7.51 3.94
N PHE A 156 1.53 -6.32 3.69
CA PHE A 156 0.77 -5.55 4.68
C PHE A 156 -0.71 -5.83 4.56
N TYR A 157 -1.44 -5.83 5.68
CA TYR A 157 -2.90 -5.84 5.64
C TYR A 157 -3.41 -4.50 5.13
N TRP A 158 -4.36 -4.54 4.20
CA TRP A 158 -4.86 -3.37 3.48
C TRP A 158 -5.26 -2.24 4.42
N PHE A 159 -6.05 -2.56 5.45
CA PHE A 159 -6.58 -1.59 6.41
C PHE A 159 -5.54 -1.10 7.44
N SER A 160 -4.38 -1.76 7.54
CA SER A 160 -3.32 -1.36 8.47
C SER A 160 -2.37 -0.31 7.88
N VAL A 161 -2.45 -0.02 6.57
CA VAL A 161 -1.53 0.91 5.91
C VAL A 161 -2.11 2.33 5.87
N PRO A 162 -1.54 3.29 6.61
CA PRO A 162 -2.06 4.66 6.63
C PRO A 162 -1.47 5.48 5.47
N HIS A 163 -1.98 5.26 4.24
CA HIS A 163 -1.44 5.87 3.01
C HIS A 163 -1.30 7.41 3.07
N ASP A 164 -2.28 8.11 3.62
CA ASP A 164 -2.22 9.57 3.78
C ASP A 164 -1.13 10.00 4.76
N ARG A 165 -0.96 9.24 5.85
CA ARG A 165 0.08 9.50 6.83
C ARG A 165 1.47 9.31 6.23
N LEU A 166 1.68 8.22 5.49
CA LEU A 166 2.94 7.95 4.79
C LEU A 166 3.28 9.04 3.77
N PHE A 167 2.27 9.53 3.03
CA PHE A 167 2.45 10.65 2.10
C PHE A 167 2.92 11.92 2.82
N LEU A 168 2.24 12.29 3.91
CA LEU A 168 2.60 13.49 4.67
C LEU A 168 3.95 13.37 5.40
N ASP A 169 4.26 12.21 5.99
CA ASP A 169 5.56 11.95 6.64
C ASP A 169 6.71 12.08 5.61
N ALA A 170 6.50 11.59 4.38
CA ALA A 170 7.47 11.77 3.29
C ALA A 170 7.62 13.23 2.85
N LEU A 171 6.50 13.95 2.73
CA LEU A 171 6.48 15.35 2.32
C LEU A 171 7.13 16.26 3.37
N GLU A 172 6.80 16.07 4.65
CA GLU A 172 7.38 16.81 5.78
C GLU A 172 8.90 16.63 5.83
N ARG A 173 9.41 15.41 5.59
CA ARG A 173 10.86 15.17 5.52
C ARG A 173 11.53 15.97 4.42
N ASP A 174 10.94 16.03 3.23
CA ASP A 174 11.52 16.79 2.11
C ASP A 174 11.43 18.29 2.37
N LEU A 175 10.32 18.81 2.89
CA LEU A 175 10.20 20.23 3.25
C LEU A 175 11.20 20.62 4.36
N LYS A 176 11.42 19.75 5.35
CA LYS A 176 12.44 19.98 6.40
C LYS A 176 13.84 20.04 5.81
N ARG A 177 14.20 19.12 4.91
CA ARG A 177 15.51 19.09 4.23
C ARG A 177 15.70 20.32 3.36
N GLU A 178 14.68 20.71 2.60
CA GLU A 178 14.67 21.90 1.74
C GLU A 178 14.94 23.17 2.57
N LYS A 179 14.26 23.33 3.72
CA LYS A 179 14.45 24.47 4.64
C LYS A 179 15.88 24.60 5.17
N ILE A 180 16.60 23.50 5.33
CA ILE A 180 18.00 23.48 5.80
C ILE A 180 19.03 23.30 4.68
N GLY A 181 18.60 23.37 3.42
CA GLY A 181 19.47 23.26 2.25
C GLY A 181 20.08 21.86 2.02
N LEU A 182 19.46 20.80 2.55
CA LEU A 182 19.85 19.42 2.27
C LEU A 182 19.13 18.86 1.05
N GLU A 183 19.76 17.88 0.41
CA GLU A 183 19.18 17.16 -0.74
C GLU A 183 17.86 16.47 -0.36
N THR A 184 16.78 16.82 -1.08
CA THR A 184 15.46 16.20 -0.96
C THR A 184 15.32 14.99 -1.88
N THR A 185 14.27 14.19 -1.67
CA THR A 185 13.96 13.07 -2.58
C THR A 185 13.06 13.47 -3.75
N SER A 186 12.36 14.61 -3.62
CA SER A 186 11.41 15.16 -4.58
C SER A 186 11.54 16.68 -4.68
N VAL A 187 11.09 17.23 -5.81
CA VAL A 187 11.20 18.67 -6.13
C VAL A 187 9.83 19.23 -6.50
N ALA A 188 9.44 20.38 -5.95
CA ALA A 188 8.19 21.06 -6.32
C ALA A 188 8.34 21.72 -7.69
N VAL A 189 7.48 21.34 -8.64
CA VAL A 189 7.50 21.86 -10.03
C VAL A 189 6.16 22.45 -10.46
N ALA A 190 5.06 22.10 -9.79
CA ALA A 190 3.73 22.60 -10.09
C ALA A 190 2.86 22.68 -8.83
N GLU A 191 1.75 23.39 -8.92
CA GLU A 191 0.75 23.44 -7.85
C GLU A 191 0.12 22.05 -7.62
N PRO A 192 -0.30 21.74 -6.37
CA PRO A 192 -0.17 22.55 -5.15
C PRO A 192 1.23 22.55 -4.49
N ALA A 193 2.19 21.75 -4.96
CA ALA A 193 3.47 21.59 -4.28
C ALA A 193 4.31 22.87 -4.20
N THR A 194 4.22 23.75 -5.19
CA THR A 194 5.02 25.00 -5.26
C THR A 194 4.56 26.06 -4.26
N SER A 195 3.26 26.12 -3.94
CA SER A 195 2.74 27.04 -2.92
C SER A 195 2.76 26.45 -1.50
N LEU A 196 3.09 25.17 -1.35
CA LEU A 196 3.09 24.52 -0.04
C LEU A 196 4.30 24.94 0.80
N THR A 197 4.03 25.50 1.98
CA THR A 197 5.06 25.79 2.98
C THR A 197 5.15 24.68 4.03
N LEU A 198 6.27 24.62 4.76
CA LEU A 198 6.42 23.69 5.89
C LEU A 198 5.33 23.89 6.95
N ASP A 199 4.95 25.15 7.22
CA ASP A 199 3.95 25.47 8.24
C ASP A 199 2.56 24.99 7.80
N THR A 200 2.19 25.21 6.54
CA THR A 200 0.92 24.70 5.97
C THR A 200 0.88 23.17 5.97
N ALA A 201 2.00 22.50 5.64
CA ALA A 201 2.08 21.04 5.69
C ALA A 201 1.89 20.50 7.13
N GLN A 202 2.43 21.21 8.13
CA GLN A 202 2.27 20.86 9.54
C GLN A 202 0.81 21.00 9.99
N GLU A 203 0.11 22.04 9.56
CA GLU A 203 -1.32 22.20 9.83
C GLU A 203 -2.16 21.07 9.23
N MET A 204 -1.91 20.69 7.97
CA MET A 204 -2.58 19.54 7.33
C MET A 204 -2.34 18.24 8.11
N PHE A 205 -1.12 18.07 8.62
CA PHE A 205 -0.73 16.92 9.41
C PHE A 205 -1.45 16.85 10.75
N ASP A 206 -1.57 17.98 11.44
CA ASP A 206 -2.28 18.07 12.71
C ASP A 206 -3.78 17.85 12.52
N GLN A 207 -4.36 18.33 11.43
CA GLN A 207 -5.75 18.04 11.07
C GLN A 207 -5.96 16.55 10.80
N LEU A 208 -5.09 15.89 10.03
CA LEU A 208 -5.17 14.45 9.78
C LEU A 208 -5.02 13.65 11.08
N ARG A 209 -4.07 14.02 11.95
CA ARG A 209 -3.89 13.34 13.23
C ARG A 209 -5.14 13.45 14.10
N LYS A 210 -5.76 14.64 14.14
CA LYS A 210 -7.04 14.85 14.85
C LYS A 210 -8.16 13.98 14.27
N SER A 211 -8.31 13.91 12.94
CA SER A 211 -9.35 13.10 12.32
C SER A 211 -9.13 11.60 12.56
N MET A 212 -7.89 11.10 12.46
CA MET A 212 -7.56 9.70 12.77
C MET A 212 -7.85 9.35 14.23
N SER A 213 -7.52 10.24 15.18
CA SER A 213 -7.87 10.04 16.60
C SER A 213 -9.38 10.00 16.82
N LEU A 214 -10.14 10.88 16.17
CA LEU A 214 -11.61 10.87 16.26
C LEU A 214 -12.21 9.59 15.67
N SER A 215 -11.72 9.15 14.50
CA SER A 215 -12.16 7.90 13.86
C SER A 215 -11.83 6.66 14.71
N ALA A 216 -10.66 6.63 15.36
CA ALA A 216 -10.28 5.53 16.25
C ALA A 216 -11.18 5.48 17.51
N VAL A 217 -11.51 6.63 18.09
CA VAL A 217 -12.45 6.71 19.21
C VAL A 217 -13.85 6.26 18.79
N ALA A 218 -14.33 6.71 17.63
CA ALA A 218 -15.63 6.28 17.10
C ALA A 218 -15.68 4.76 16.85
N ALA A 219 -14.62 4.19 16.24
CA ALA A 219 -14.53 2.75 16.02
C ALA A 219 -14.52 1.95 17.35
N ALA A 220 -13.79 2.44 18.36
CA ALA A 220 -13.79 1.81 19.68
C ALA A 220 -15.16 1.87 20.38
N GLN A 221 -15.89 2.98 20.23
CA GLN A 221 -17.25 3.14 20.76
C GLN A 221 -18.25 2.19 20.08
N VAL A 222 -18.18 2.03 18.76
CA VAL A 222 -19.02 1.07 18.03
C VAL A 222 -18.76 -0.37 18.46
N LEU A 223 -17.49 -0.73 18.70
CA LEU A 223 -17.14 -2.05 19.23
C LEU A 223 -17.71 -2.25 20.64
N ASP A 224 -17.60 -1.26 21.54
CA ASP A 224 -18.14 -1.35 22.90
C ASP A 224 -19.69 -1.45 22.90
N GLU A 225 -20.37 -0.69 22.05
CA GLU A 225 -21.84 -0.76 21.91
C GLU A 225 -22.31 -2.10 21.33
N SER A 226 -21.55 -2.69 20.40
CA SER A 226 -21.85 -4.05 19.87
C SER A 226 -21.65 -5.17 20.90
N VAL A 227 -20.71 -5.00 21.83
CA VAL A 227 -20.47 -5.93 22.95
C VAL A 227 -21.58 -5.80 23.99
N ILE A 228 -22.05 -4.59 24.29
CA ILE A 228 -23.18 -4.35 25.20
C ILE A 228 -24.49 -4.91 24.60
N ALA A 229 -24.75 -4.72 23.31
CA ALA A 229 -25.93 -5.28 22.64
C ALA A 229 -25.95 -6.82 22.65
N SER A 230 -24.78 -7.47 22.60
CA SER A 230 -24.64 -8.93 22.59
C SER A 230 -24.83 -9.58 23.97
N THR A 231 -24.80 -8.80 25.06
CA THR A 231 -24.95 -9.33 26.42
C THR A 231 -26.40 -9.30 26.94
N ASN A 232 -27.34 -8.68 26.21
CA ASN A 232 -28.73 -8.54 26.64
C ASN A 232 -29.71 -9.63 26.15
N THR A 233 -29.25 -10.68 25.46
CA THR A 233 -30.10 -11.85 25.13
C THR A 233 -29.79 -13.03 26.05
N SER A 234 -30.35 -12.99 27.26
CA SER A 234 -30.46 -14.19 28.11
C SER A 234 -31.50 -15.16 27.52
N PRO A 235 -31.19 -16.44 27.32
CA PRO A 235 -32.18 -17.42 26.88
C PRO A 235 -33.11 -17.79 28.04
N GLN A 236 -34.41 -17.51 27.92
CA GLN A 236 -35.40 -18.09 28.81
C GLN A 236 -35.55 -19.58 28.53
N ILE A 237 -35.23 -20.40 29.53
CA ILE A 237 -35.45 -21.85 29.53
C ILE A 237 -36.95 -22.09 29.70
N HIS A 238 -37.64 -22.44 28.61
CA HIS A 238 -39.04 -22.87 28.67
C HIS A 238 -39.08 -24.39 28.90
N HIS A 239 -39.43 -24.80 30.13
CA HIS A 239 -39.73 -26.20 30.46
C HIS A 239 -41.03 -26.64 29.76
N THR A 240 -40.92 -27.56 28.80
CA THR A 240 -42.07 -28.23 28.18
C THR A 240 -42.41 -29.49 28.99
N LEU A 241 -43.58 -29.50 29.64
CA LEU A 241 -44.18 -30.68 30.25
C LEU A 241 -44.86 -31.54 29.16
N LEU A 242 -44.40 -32.78 29.02
CA LEU A 242 -45.04 -33.83 28.23
C LEU A 242 -46.35 -34.26 28.90
N ASN A 243 -47.47 -34.12 28.19
CA ASN A 243 -48.75 -34.70 28.57
C ASN A 243 -49.06 -35.86 27.61
N THR A 244 -49.01 -37.09 28.11
CA THR A 244 -49.43 -38.29 27.39
C THR A 244 -50.92 -38.51 27.63
N SER A 245 -51.74 -38.38 26.58
CA SER A 245 -53.14 -38.79 26.59
C SER A 245 -53.35 -39.98 25.66
N THR A 246 -53.80 -41.07 26.28
CA THR A 246 -54.34 -42.33 25.75
C THR A 246 -55.43 -42.16 24.70
N GLY A 247 -55.54 -43.11 23.76
CA GLY A 247 -56.73 -43.30 22.94
C GLY A 247 -56.71 -44.58 22.12
N ASN A 248 -57.47 -45.57 22.61
CA ASN A 248 -58.11 -46.74 21.96
C ASN A 248 -57.34 -47.64 20.99
#